data_AF-A0A2D8AGW8-F1
#
_entry.id   AF-A0A2D8AGW8-F1
#
_cell.length_a   1.000
_cell.length_b   1.000
_cell.length_c   1.000
_cell.angle_alpha   90.00
_cell.angle_beta   90.00
_cell.angle_gamma   90.00
#
_symmetry.space_group_name_H-M   'P 1'
#
loop_
_entity.id
_entity.type
_entity.pdbx_description
1 polymer ?
#
loop_
_entity_poly.entity_id
_entity_poly.type
_entity_poly.pdbx_seq_one_letter_code
_entity_poly.pdbx_strand_id
1 'polypeptide(L)'
;ALLTVAIGVMMVIFSVNLLFGVTLPVGPGRGWQIGVGTLSGVLGGLSSIWSPPVAMYLIARNASKDMFIGTTGFLFLVGCLPLGAGLVISGLITWPVIVKSLVGLMMTLTGFRIGEILRNRVSQEKFRRIVLVAFLIMGVRLIAVGLI
;
A
#
# COMPACT_ATOMS: atom_id res chain seq x y z
N ALA A 1 1.85 -12.29 -13.89
CA ALA A 1 0.41 -12.54 -14.13
C ALA A 1 -0.29 -13.06 -12.88
N LEU A 2 -0.05 -14.29 -12.41
CA LEU A 2 -0.85 -14.88 -11.31
C LEU A 2 -0.82 -14.05 -10.00
N LEU A 3 0.37 -13.65 -9.54
CA LEU A 3 0.52 -12.86 -8.30
C LEU A 3 -0.17 -11.49 -8.39
N THR A 4 -0.03 -10.78 -9.52
CA THR A 4 -0.62 -9.45 -9.71
C THR A 4 -2.15 -9.52 -9.79
N VAL A 5 -2.70 -10.54 -10.46
CA VAL A 5 -4.15 -10.79 -10.50
C VAL A 5 -4.65 -11.15 -9.09
N ALA A 6 -3.96 -12.02 -8.36
CA ALA A 6 -4.36 -12.40 -7.00
C ALA A 6 -4.40 -11.21 -6.04
N ILE A 7 -3.38 -10.34 -6.07
CA ILE A 7 -3.35 -9.09 -5.30
C ILE A 7 -4.50 -8.18 -5.73
N GLY A 8 -4.72 -8.02 -7.03
CA GLY A 8 -5.80 -7.18 -7.57
C GLY A 8 -7.18 -7.68 -7.12
N VAL A 9 -7.45 -8.98 -7.21
CA VAL A 9 -8.69 -9.61 -6.73
C VAL A 9 -8.89 -9.36 -5.24
N MET A 10 -7.84 -9.55 -4.43
CA MET A 10 -7.90 -9.27 -2.99
C MET A 10 -8.24 -7.81 -2.71
N MET A 11 -7.60 -6.87 -3.42
CA MET A 11 -7.88 -5.43 -3.28
C MET A 11 -9.33 -5.10 -3.63
N VAL A 12 -9.87 -5.65 -4.72
CA VAL A 12 -11.26 -5.43 -5.13
C VAL A 12 -12.22 -5.98 -4.08
N ILE A 13 -12.06 -7.25 -3.67
CA ILE A 13 -12.92 -7.90 -2.68
C ILE A 13 -12.91 -7.10 -1.37
N PHE A 14 -11.73 -6.76 -0.84
CA PHE A 14 -11.63 -5.98 0.40
C PHE A 14 -12.26 -4.60 0.25
N SER A 15 -11.93 -3.88 -0.81
CA SER A 15 -12.43 -2.52 -1.02
C SER A 15 -13.95 -2.52 -1.06
N VAL A 16 -14.55 -3.40 -1.86
CA VAL A 16 -16.00 -3.56 -1.98
C VAL A 16 -16.64 -3.89 -0.63
N ASN A 17 -16.15 -4.90 0.08
CA ASN A 17 -16.70 -5.29 1.39
C ASN A 17 -16.66 -4.13 2.40
N LEU A 18 -15.53 -3.44 2.50
CA LEU A 18 -15.37 -2.34 3.46
C LEU A 18 -16.11 -1.06 3.06
N LEU A 19 -16.37 -0.86 1.76
CA LEU A 19 -17.23 0.21 1.24
C LEU A 19 -18.71 -0.02 1.60
N PHE A 20 -19.17 -1.27 1.56
CA PHE A 20 -20.52 -1.67 1.97
C PHE A 20 -20.68 -1.84 3.50
N GLY A 21 -19.65 -1.51 4.28
CA GLY A 21 -19.72 -1.53 5.74
C GLY A 21 -19.60 -2.92 6.37
N VAL A 22 -19.19 -3.94 5.61
CA VAL A 22 -18.92 -5.28 6.15
C VAL A 22 -17.68 -5.19 7.04
N THR A 23 -17.88 -5.34 8.35
CA THR A 23 -16.79 -5.33 9.33
C THR A 23 -16.11 -6.70 9.33
N LEU A 24 -14.86 -6.76 8.88
CA LEU A 24 -14.04 -7.96 9.05
C LEU A 24 -13.70 -8.14 10.55
N PRO A 25 -13.83 -9.36 11.11
CA PRO A 25 -13.47 -9.65 12.49
C PRO A 25 -11.94 -9.70 12.66
N VAL A 26 -11.26 -8.57 12.50
CA VAL A 26 -9.82 -8.45 12.69
C VAL A 26 -9.55 -8.17 14.17
N GLY A 27 -9.33 -9.24 14.93
CA GLY A 27 -9.07 -9.17 16.37
C GLY A 27 -7.78 -8.41 16.74
N PRO A 28 -7.64 -7.96 18.00
CA PRO A 28 -6.44 -7.28 18.50
C PRO A 28 -5.20 -8.18 18.64
N GLY A 29 -5.34 -9.49 18.41
CA GLY A 29 -4.28 -10.47 18.62
C GLY A 29 -3.04 -10.21 17.75
N ARG A 30 -1.86 -10.38 18.38
CA ARG A 30 -0.53 -10.25 17.75
C ARG A 30 -0.36 -11.16 16.53
N GLY A 31 -1.11 -12.27 16.47
CA GLY A 31 -1.13 -13.19 15.32
C GLY A 31 -1.54 -12.52 14.01
N TRP A 32 -2.53 -11.60 14.03
CA TRP A 32 -2.92 -10.88 12.82
C TRP A 32 -1.84 -9.92 12.33
N GLN A 33 -1.14 -9.25 13.25
CA GLN A 33 -0.04 -8.35 12.88
C GLN A 33 1.12 -9.11 12.25
N ILE A 34 1.50 -10.26 12.84
CA ILE A 34 2.55 -11.13 12.30
C ILE A 34 2.12 -11.68 10.94
N GLY A 35 0.89 -12.21 10.83
CA GLY A 35 0.39 -12.79 9.59
C GLY A 35 0.34 -11.77 8.45
N VAL A 36 -0.27 -10.60 8.68
CA VAL A 36 -0.36 -9.54 7.67
C VAL A 36 1.03 -8.96 7.36
N GLY A 37 1.87 -8.75 8.37
CA GLY A 37 3.23 -8.23 8.18
C GLY A 37 4.08 -9.17 7.33
N THR A 38 4.10 -10.47 7.66
CA THR A 38 4.82 -11.49 6.88
C THR A 38 4.28 -11.61 5.47
N LEU A 39 2.95 -11.68 5.30
CA LEU A 39 2.32 -11.74 3.98
C LEU A 39 2.70 -10.51 3.14
N SER A 40 2.63 -9.31 3.73
CA SER A 40 3.00 -8.07 3.06
C SER A 40 4.48 -8.06 2.69
N GLY A 41 5.36 -8.56 3.55
CA GLY A 41 6.80 -8.66 3.28
C GLY A 41 7.13 -9.63 2.14
N VAL A 42 6.51 -10.82 2.13
CA VAL A 42 6.69 -11.81 1.05
C VAL A 42 6.16 -11.27 -0.28
N LEU A 43 4.94 -10.72 -0.29
CA LEU A 43 4.37 -10.10 -1.49
C LEU A 43 5.21 -8.91 -1.95
N GLY A 44 5.71 -8.11 -1.01
CA GLY A 44 6.61 -6.99 -1.26
C GLY A 44 7.93 -7.42 -1.90
N GLY A 45 8.58 -8.44 -1.39
CA GLY A 45 9.82 -8.96 -1.97
C GLY A 45 9.62 -9.54 -3.37
N LEU A 46 8.53 -10.28 -3.59
CA LEU A 46 8.26 -10.96 -4.86
C LEU A 46 7.75 -10.01 -5.97
N SER A 47 6.98 -8.97 -5.60
CA SER A 47 6.26 -8.14 -6.57
C SER A 47 6.54 -6.64 -6.45
N SER A 48 7.29 -6.20 -5.42
CA SER A 48 7.39 -4.80 -5.00
C SER A 48 6.05 -4.17 -4.58
N ILE A 49 5.01 -4.98 -4.34
CA ILE A 49 3.68 -4.52 -3.90
C ILE A 49 3.40 -5.07 -2.49
N TRP A 50 3.67 -4.26 -1.46
CA TRP A 50 3.36 -4.60 -0.05
C TRP A 50 2.34 -3.67 0.60
N SER A 51 2.02 -2.53 -0.02
CA SER A 51 1.16 -1.51 0.58
C SER A 51 -0.32 -1.90 0.69
N PRO A 52 -0.95 -2.63 -0.25
CA PRO A 52 -2.38 -2.90 -0.15
C PRO A 52 -2.77 -3.79 1.05
N PRO A 53 -2.11 -4.91 1.34
CA PRO A 53 -2.49 -5.75 2.48
C PRO A 53 -2.38 -5.04 3.83
N VAL A 54 -1.31 -4.27 4.05
CA VAL A 54 -1.12 -3.44 5.25
C VAL A 54 -2.22 -2.39 5.37
N ALA A 55 -2.49 -1.66 4.29
CA ALA A 55 -3.48 -0.61 4.30
C ALA A 55 -4.89 -1.17 4.57
N MET A 56 -5.24 -2.30 3.94
CA MET A 56 -6.51 -2.99 4.20
C MET A 56 -6.64 -3.42 5.66
N TYR A 57 -5.57 -3.94 6.26
CA TYR A 57 -5.56 -4.28 7.68
C TYR A 57 -5.81 -3.07 8.57
N LEU A 58 -5.15 -1.93 8.32
CA LEU A 58 -5.33 -0.71 9.11
C LEU A 58 -6.75 -0.13 8.96
N ILE A 59 -7.32 -0.16 7.75
CA ILE A 59 -8.70 0.30 7.53
C ILE A 59 -9.70 -0.65 8.20
N ALA A 60 -9.50 -1.97 8.09
CA ALA A 60 -10.34 -2.96 8.75
C ALA A 60 -10.32 -2.80 10.29
N ARG A 61 -9.19 -2.35 10.84
CA ARG A 61 -9.03 -2.01 12.26
C ARG A 61 -9.57 -0.64 12.66
N ASN A 62 -10.23 0.08 11.75
CA ASN A 62 -10.71 1.45 11.98
C ASN A 62 -9.60 2.40 12.47
N ALA A 63 -8.36 2.22 11.99
CA ALA A 63 -7.27 3.13 12.34
C ALA A 63 -7.62 4.58 11.97
N SER A 64 -7.29 5.53 12.85
CA SER A 64 -7.42 6.95 12.53
C SER A 64 -6.57 7.30 11.30
N LYS A 65 -6.92 8.33 10.54
CA LYS A 65 -6.15 8.71 9.33
C LYS A 65 -4.69 9.00 9.67
N ASP A 66 -4.45 9.59 10.84
CA ASP A 66 -3.11 9.95 11.30
C ASP A 66 -2.31 8.70 11.63
N MET A 67 -2.92 7.73 12.30
CA MET A 67 -2.31 6.41 12.55
C MET A 67 -2.07 5.65 11.24
N PHE A 68 -3.05 5.65 10.33
CA PHE A 68 -2.91 5.01 9.02
C PHE A 68 -1.70 5.55 8.27
N ILE A 69 -1.58 6.87 8.16
CA ILE A 69 -0.48 7.52 7.43
C ILE A 69 0.85 7.31 8.14
N GLY A 70 0.90 7.49 9.47
CA GLY A 70 2.11 7.29 10.24
C GLY A 70 2.63 5.85 10.17
N THR A 71 1.74 4.86 10.34
CA THR A 71 2.11 3.44 10.28
C THR A 71 2.52 3.02 8.87
N THR A 72 1.75 3.40 7.84
CA THR A 72 2.11 3.07 6.44
C THR A 72 3.42 3.74 6.03
N GLY A 73 3.64 5.00 6.39
CA GLY A 73 4.89 5.71 6.11
C GLY A 73 6.10 5.05 6.79
N PHE A 74 5.96 4.67 8.06
CA PHE A 74 6.99 3.92 8.77
C PHE A 74 7.27 2.56 8.11
N LEU A 75 6.23 1.82 7.72
CA LEU A 75 6.37 0.53 7.05
C LEU A 75 7.02 0.67 5.66
N PHE A 76 6.74 1.75 4.93
CA PHE A 76 7.40 2.01 3.66
C PHE A 76 8.88 2.31 3.87
N LEU A 77 9.24 3.11 4.86
CA LEU A 77 10.63 3.39 5.21
C LEU A 77 11.39 2.11 5.55
N VAL A 78 10.84 1.29 6.45
CA VAL A 78 11.45 0.03 6.86
C VAL A 78 11.51 -0.96 5.68
N GLY A 79 10.47 -1.04 4.85
CA GLY A 79 10.43 -1.92 3.67
C GLY A 79 11.41 -1.52 2.57
N CYS A 80 11.72 -0.22 2.43
CA CYS A 80 12.71 0.25 1.47
C CYS A 80 14.14 -0.18 1.80
N LEU A 81 14.47 -0.48 3.07
CA LEU A 81 15.81 -0.92 3.45
C LEU A 81 16.19 -2.28 2.82
N PRO A 82 15.45 -3.39 3.05
CA PRO A 82 15.77 -4.67 2.43
C PRO A 82 15.56 -4.64 0.91
N LEU A 83 14.57 -3.89 0.41
CA LEU A 83 14.38 -3.74 -1.04
C LEU A 83 15.59 -3.04 -1.70
N GLY A 84 16.04 -1.94 -1.10
CA GLY A 84 17.22 -1.20 -1.57
C GLY A 84 18.48 -2.05 -1.53
N ALA A 85 18.70 -2.79 -0.44
CA ALA A 85 19.80 -3.76 -0.36
C ALA A 85 19.71 -4.81 -1.48
N GLY A 86 18.52 -5.36 -1.73
CA GLY A 86 18.27 -6.29 -2.84
C GLY A 86 18.63 -5.69 -4.19
N LEU A 87 18.25 -4.44 -4.45
CA LEU A 87 18.57 -3.74 -5.71
C LEU A 87 20.08 -3.49 -5.88
N VAL A 88 20.79 -3.17 -4.80
CA VAL A 88 22.26 -3.01 -4.80
C VAL A 88 22.94 -4.33 -5.12
N ILE A 89 22.59 -5.40 -4.39
CA ILE A 89 23.18 -6.74 -4.57
C ILE A 89 22.92 -7.26 -5.98
N SER A 90 21.75 -6.98 -6.53
CA SER A 90 21.37 -7.39 -7.88
C SER A 90 22.07 -6.58 -8.99
N GLY A 91 22.82 -5.53 -8.65
CA GLY A 91 23.50 -4.67 -9.63
C GLY A 91 22.57 -3.78 -10.46
N LEU A 92 21.30 -3.61 -10.04
CA LEU A 92 20.32 -2.80 -10.78
C LEU A 92 20.51 -1.28 -10.58
N ILE A 93 21.28 -0.87 -9.57
CA ILE A 93 21.55 0.55 -9.32
C ILE A 93 22.60 1.06 -10.30
N THR A 94 22.13 1.73 -11.35
CA THR A 94 22.97 2.40 -12.36
C THR A 94 22.78 3.91 -12.30
N TRP A 95 23.75 4.67 -12.81
CA TRP A 95 23.67 6.15 -12.87
C TRP A 95 22.37 6.68 -13.51
N PRO A 96 21.90 6.15 -14.67
CA PRO A 96 20.64 6.58 -15.25
C PRO A 96 19.43 6.30 -14.35
N VAL A 97 19.43 5.18 -13.61
CA VAL A 97 18.37 4.84 -12.66
C VAL A 97 18.36 5.82 -11.48
N ILE A 98 19.53 6.21 -10.97
CA ILE A 98 19.65 7.20 -9.89
C ILE A 98 19.05 8.54 -10.31
N VAL A 99 19.43 9.06 -11.49
CA VAL A 99 18.92 10.35 -11.99
C VAL A 99 17.40 10.31 -12.17
N LYS A 100 16.87 9.24 -12.78
CA LYS A 100 15.41 9.05 -12.91
C LYS A 100 14.72 8.94 -11.54
N SER A 101 15.34 8.27 -10.59
CA SER A 101 14.81 8.13 -9.22
C SER A 101 14.78 9.46 -8.48
N LEU A 102 15.76 10.34 -8.68
CA LEU A 102 15.75 11.69 -8.10
C LEU A 102 14.59 12.54 -8.63
N VAL A 103 14.31 12.48 -9.94
CA VAL A 103 13.14 13.17 -10.52
C VAL A 103 11.84 12.60 -9.94
N GLY A 104 11.74 11.27 -9.84
CA GLY A 104 10.59 10.61 -9.22
C GLY A 104 10.42 10.96 -7.74
N LEU A 105 11.52 11.09 -7.00
CA LEU A 105 11.53 11.49 -5.60
C LEU A 105 10.97 12.91 -5.44
N MET A 106 11.42 13.86 -6.26
CA MET A 106 10.89 15.23 -6.24
C MET A 106 9.38 15.26 -6.45
N MET A 107 8.89 14.54 -7.47
CA MET A 107 7.44 14.44 -7.74
C MET A 107 6.68 13.79 -6.58
N THR A 108 7.26 12.76 -5.95
CA THR A 108 6.66 12.07 -4.80
C THR A 108 6.58 13.00 -3.58
N LEU A 109 7.64 13.76 -3.29
CA LEU A 109 7.67 14.71 -2.18
C LEU A 109 6.64 15.84 -2.38
N THR A 110 6.52 16.37 -3.60
CA THR A 110 5.48 17.34 -3.94
C THR A 110 4.08 16.75 -3.74
N GLY A 111 3.85 15.52 -4.21
CA GLY A 111 2.59 14.79 -4.00
C GLY A 111 2.27 14.57 -2.53
N PHE A 112 3.26 14.22 -1.71
CA PHE A 112 3.11 14.05 -0.26
C PHE A 112 2.72 15.35 0.43
N ARG A 113 3.36 16.47 0.09
CA ARG A 113 3.00 17.77 0.67
C ARG A 113 1.60 18.21 0.27
N ILE A 114 1.23 18.04 -1.00
CA ILE A 114 -0.14 18.33 -1.45
C ILE A 114 -1.15 17.45 -0.69
N GLY A 115 -0.87 16.16 -0.57
CA GLY A 115 -1.70 15.20 0.17
C GLY A 115 -1.85 15.53 1.65
N GLU A 116 -0.77 15.96 2.31
CA GLU A 116 -0.78 16.40 3.71
C GLU A 116 -1.67 17.64 3.93
N ILE A 117 -1.58 18.63 3.05
CA ILE A 117 -2.43 19.84 3.10
C ILE A 117 -3.90 19.45 2.89
N LEU A 118 -4.19 18.64 1.87
CA LEU A 118 -5.55 18.16 1.57
C LEU A 118 -6.12 17.34 2.73
N ARG A 119 -5.30 16.49 3.35
CA ARG A 119 -5.71 15.62 4.45
C ARG A 119 -6.38 16.41 5.57
N ASN A 120 -5.88 17.58 5.91
CA ASN A 120 -6.41 18.38 7.01
C ASN A 120 -7.86 18.84 6.78
N ARG A 121 -8.31 18.85 5.52
CA ARG A 121 -9.69 19.21 5.14
C ARG A 121 -10.63 18.00 4.98
N VAL A 122 -10.12 16.79 5.12
CA VAL A 122 -10.88 15.55 4.90
C VAL A 122 -11.23 14.89 6.24
N SER A 123 -12.52 14.59 6.43
CA SER A 123 -12.99 13.84 7.61
C SER A 123 -12.52 12.38 7.57
N GLN A 124 -12.49 11.73 8.74
CA GLN A 124 -12.06 10.33 8.87
C GLN A 124 -12.82 9.38 7.92
N GLU A 125 -14.13 9.55 7.82
CA GLU A 125 -14.97 8.71 6.96
C GLU A 125 -14.70 8.97 5.47
N LYS A 126 -14.59 10.24 5.07
CA LYS A 126 -14.25 10.60 3.69
C LYS A 126 -12.87 10.08 3.30
N PHE A 127 -11.89 10.19 4.19
CA PHE A 127 -10.54 9.66 3.98
C PHE A 127 -10.60 8.14 3.72
N ARG A 128 -11.29 7.40 4.58
CA ARG A 128 -11.50 5.97 4.41
C ARG A 128 -12.13 5.63 3.06
N ARG A 129 -13.22 6.32 2.68
CA ARG A 129 -13.89 6.07 1.40
C ARG A 129 -12.97 6.37 0.20
N ILE A 130 -12.24 7.48 0.23
CA ILE A 130 -11.29 7.86 -0.83
C ILE A 130 -10.21 6.78 -1.00
N VAL A 131 -9.62 6.31 0.10
CA VAL A 131 -8.58 5.27 0.06
C VAL A 131 -9.15 3.94 -0.47
N LEU A 132 -10.34 3.54 -0.05
CA LEU A 132 -11.00 2.32 -0.55
C LEU A 132 -11.34 2.42 -2.05
N VAL A 133 -11.82 3.57 -2.51
CA VAL A 133 -12.08 3.80 -3.95
C VAL A 133 -10.78 3.77 -4.75
N ALA A 134 -9.70 4.38 -4.25
CA ALA A 134 -8.39 4.32 -4.89
C ALA A 134 -7.88 2.87 -4.99
N PHE A 135 -8.03 2.08 -3.93
CA PHE A 135 -7.69 0.66 -3.96
C PHE A 135 -8.57 -0.17 -4.88
N LEU A 136 -9.85 0.14 -4.98
CA LEU A 136 -10.76 -0.51 -5.93
C LEU A 136 -10.28 -0.28 -7.37
N ILE A 137 -10.00 0.97 -7.74
CA ILE A 137 -9.50 1.34 -9.07
C ILE A 137 -8.16 0.63 -9.34
N MET A 138 -7.24 0.66 -8.38
CA MET A 138 -5.94 -0.01 -8.52
C MET A 138 -6.07 -1.54 -8.65
N GLY A 139 -6.98 -2.15 -7.89
CA GLY A 139 -7.25 -3.58 -7.95
C GLY A 139 -7.80 -4.01 -9.31
N VAL A 140 -8.79 -3.27 -9.84
CA VAL A 140 -9.33 -3.51 -11.18
C VAL A 140 -8.24 -3.36 -12.25
N ARG A 141 -7.41 -2.32 -12.14
CA ARG A 141 -6.29 -2.10 -13.07
C ARG A 141 -5.27 -3.25 -13.01
N LEU A 142 -4.92 -3.73 -11.83
CA LEU A 142 -3.98 -4.86 -11.67
C LEU A 142 -4.53 -6.15 -12.28
N ILE A 143 -5.83 -6.41 -12.15
CA ILE A 143 -6.48 -7.55 -12.79
C ILE A 143 -6.41 -7.41 -14.31
N ALA A 144 -6.79 -6.25 -14.85
CA ALA A 144 -6.78 -6.01 -16.29
C ALA A 144 -5.37 -6.17 -16.88
N VAL A 145 -4.36 -5.54 -16.28
CA VAL A 145 -2.95 -5.65 -16.72
C VAL A 145 -2.40 -7.07 -16.53
N GLY A 146 -2.92 -7.84 -15.58
CA GLY A 146 -2.47 -9.20 -15.34
C GLY A 146 -3.08 -10.27 -16.26
N LEU A 147 -4.18 -9.94 -16.95
CA LEU A 147 -4.90 -10.82 -17.88
C LEU A 147 -4.56 -10.57 -19.35
N ILE A 148 -4.07 -9.36 -19.67
CA ILE A 148 -3.54 -8.97 -20.99
C ILE A 148 -2.07 -9.36 -21.05
#